data_AF-A0A9J6D8B7-F1
#
_entry.id   AF-A0A9J6D8B7-F1
#
_cell.length_a   1.000
_cell.length_b   1.000
_cell.length_c   1.000
_cell.angle_alpha   90.00
_cell.angle_beta   90.00
_cell.angle_gamma   90.00
#
_symmetry.space_group_name_H-M   'P 1'
#
loop_
_entity.id
_entity.type
_entity.pdbx_description
1 polymer ?
#
loop_
_entity_poly.entity_id
_entity_poly.type
_entity_poly.pdbx_seq_one_letter_code
_entity_poly.pdbx_strand_id
1 'polypeptide(L)'
;MKTNYEKLATQVHYQGSPTRQNAQHSLPEVGGGGASDSENDSEVLPLGQGAAEGMRTEEACQLPFEEVADRLGTDLRRGLSWHEAHRRLLTVGANEFEVRQEEPLCKKYLDQFKNPLIVLLLASAVVSVCMQQFDDAFSITAAIIIVVTVAFVQEYRSEKSLEELNKLVPPACHCLRGGQAETFLAKNLVPGDIVILNVGDRVPADIRLFSAVDLMIDESSFTGETEPAAKVTSPLEKAGNGIASKRNLAFMGTLVRYGNGRGIVINTGEKSEFGDIFKMMQAEEVRFNFALNKRLLQNF
;
A
#
# COMPACT_ATOMS: atom_id res chain seq x y z
N MET A 1 -26.83 15.43 26.43
CA MET A 1 -26.21 16.77 26.40
C MET A 1 -25.72 17.02 24.99
N LYS A 2 -26.52 17.74 24.20
CA LYS A 2 -26.18 18.25 22.87
C LYS A 2 -25.69 19.69 23.05
N THR A 3 -24.46 20.02 22.65
CA THR A 3 -24.07 21.42 22.46
C THR A 3 -22.89 21.56 21.49
N ASN A 4 -23.19 22.19 20.35
CA ASN A 4 -22.40 23.14 19.56
C ASN A 4 -20.98 22.77 19.10
N TYR A 5 -20.74 22.78 17.78
CA TYR A 5 -19.97 23.82 17.08
C TYR A 5 -20.12 23.65 15.55
N GLU A 6 -21.34 23.84 15.04
CA GLU A 6 -21.54 24.42 13.71
C GLU A 6 -21.67 25.93 13.91
N LYS A 7 -20.75 26.71 13.34
CA LYS A 7 -20.88 28.12 12.91
C LYS A 7 -19.50 28.68 12.70
N LEU A 8 -19.10 28.86 11.45
CA LEU A 8 -18.33 30.02 10.95
C LEU A 8 -18.16 29.87 9.43
N ALA A 9 -19.26 30.12 8.72
CA ALA A 9 -19.23 30.53 7.34
C ALA A 9 -19.70 32.00 7.27
N THR A 10 -18.92 32.80 6.55
CA THR A 10 -19.36 34.02 5.81
C THR A 10 -19.44 35.35 6.57
N GLN A 11 -18.47 36.25 6.32
CA GLN A 11 -18.65 37.61 5.75
C GLN A 11 -17.29 38.33 5.62
N VAL A 12 -16.75 38.53 4.41
CA VAL A 12 -16.85 39.73 3.52
C VAL A 12 -16.27 41.03 4.10
N HIS A 13 -15.06 41.41 3.66
CA HIS A 13 -14.65 42.81 3.49
C HIS A 13 -13.49 42.93 2.49
N TYR A 14 -13.77 43.39 1.27
CA TYR A 14 -12.79 43.97 0.34
C TYR A 14 -13.32 45.36 -0.03
N GLN A 15 -12.78 46.40 0.61
CA GLN A 15 -12.75 47.78 0.09
C GLN A 15 -11.60 47.81 -0.94
N GLY A 16 -11.74 48.36 -2.15
CA GLY A 16 -12.06 49.74 -2.45
C GLY A 16 -10.95 50.26 -3.40
N SER A 17 -11.29 50.49 -4.66
CA SER A 17 -10.43 51.08 -5.70
C SER A 17 -10.05 52.54 -5.40
N PRO A 18 -9.02 53.09 -6.07
CA PRO A 18 -9.27 54.33 -6.81
C PRO A 18 -8.60 54.42 -8.19
N THR A 19 -9.46 54.69 -9.17
CA THR A 19 -9.41 55.64 -10.31
C THR A 19 -8.09 56.24 -10.85
N ARG A 20 -7.85 55.91 -12.14
CA ARG A 20 -7.36 56.68 -13.32
C ARG A 20 -6.37 57.86 -13.19
N GLN A 21 -5.35 57.82 -14.07
CA GLN A 21 -4.94 58.97 -14.88
C GLN A 21 -4.51 58.55 -16.30
N ASN A 22 -4.97 59.32 -17.28
CA ASN A 22 -4.72 59.22 -18.72
C ASN A 22 -3.28 59.61 -19.09
N ALA A 23 -2.72 58.95 -20.11
CA ALA A 23 -1.87 59.62 -21.10
C ALA A 23 -1.94 58.88 -22.44
N GLN A 24 -2.45 59.57 -23.46
CA GLN A 24 -2.47 59.18 -24.86
C GLN A 24 -1.09 59.40 -25.47
N HIS A 25 -0.53 58.43 -26.21
CA HIS A 25 0.26 58.74 -27.41
C HIS A 25 0.38 57.54 -28.37
N SER A 26 -0.32 57.69 -29.51
CA SER A 26 0.05 57.32 -30.90
C SER A 26 0.73 55.98 -31.24
N LEU A 27 0.02 55.22 -32.09
CA LEU A 27 0.46 54.14 -33.00
C LEU A 27 1.53 54.61 -34.02
N PRO A 28 2.22 53.68 -34.71
CA PRO A 28 1.67 53.16 -35.97
C PRO A 28 1.65 51.63 -36.09
N GLU A 29 0.65 51.15 -36.82
CA GLU A 29 0.48 49.78 -37.36
C GLU A 29 1.52 49.44 -38.42
N VAL A 30 1.96 48.18 -38.51
CA VAL A 30 2.11 47.29 -39.70
C VAL A 30 2.44 45.89 -39.12
N GLY A 31 1.93 44.72 -39.52
CA GLY A 31 1.05 44.23 -40.58
C GLY A 31 0.91 42.70 -40.38
N GLY A 32 -0.19 42.12 -40.88
CA GLY A 32 -0.58 40.73 -40.61
C GLY A 32 0.13 39.64 -41.43
N GLY A 33 -0.18 38.39 -41.05
CA GLY A 33 0.23 37.12 -41.64
C GLY A 33 0.47 36.15 -40.49
N GLY A 34 -0.29 35.09 -40.27
CA GLY A 34 -0.77 34.06 -41.20
C GLY A 34 -0.46 32.73 -40.49
N ALA A 35 -1.46 31.85 -40.40
CA ALA A 35 -1.45 30.63 -39.62
C ALA A 35 -0.29 29.66 -39.94
N SER A 36 0.24 29.02 -38.89
CA SER A 36 0.77 27.66 -38.98
C SER A 36 0.76 27.04 -37.59
N ASP A 37 -0.31 26.29 -37.31
CA ASP A 37 -0.33 25.27 -36.26
C ASP A 37 0.80 24.28 -36.53
N SER A 38 1.85 24.34 -35.72
CA SER A 38 2.83 23.26 -35.64
C SER A 38 2.54 22.47 -34.37
N GLU A 39 1.61 21.52 -34.49
CA GLU A 39 1.50 20.37 -33.60
C GLU A 39 2.85 19.66 -33.62
N ASN A 40 3.63 19.86 -32.55
CA ASN A 40 4.85 19.10 -32.32
C ASN A 40 4.43 17.77 -31.69
N ASP A 41 3.95 16.87 -32.54
CA ASP A 41 3.80 15.45 -32.24
C ASP A 41 5.20 14.86 -32.09
N SER A 42 5.75 14.97 -30.88
CA SER A 42 6.88 14.15 -30.49
C SER A 42 6.42 12.69 -30.51
N GLU A 43 6.93 11.94 -31.51
CA GLU A 43 6.87 10.49 -31.63
C GLU A 43 6.99 9.83 -30.25
N VAL A 44 5.87 9.33 -29.74
CA VAL A 44 5.84 8.49 -28.55
C VAL A 44 6.42 7.15 -28.96
N LEU A 45 7.71 6.95 -28.68
CA LEU A 45 8.39 5.66 -28.80
C LEU A 45 7.52 4.59 -28.11
N PRO A 46 7.29 3.43 -28.73
CA PRO A 46 6.48 2.38 -28.12
C PRO A 46 7.24 1.84 -26.89
N LEU A 47 6.83 2.30 -25.70
CA LEU A 47 7.37 1.85 -24.43
C LEU A 47 7.21 0.32 -24.33
N GLY A 48 8.34 -0.36 -24.15
CA GLY A 48 8.40 -1.81 -24.02
C GLY A 48 7.49 -2.31 -22.89
N GLN A 49 6.92 -3.50 -23.08
CA GLN A 49 5.99 -4.17 -22.16
C GLN A 49 6.49 -4.30 -20.70
N GLY A 50 7.80 -4.10 -20.45
CA GLY A 50 8.40 -4.10 -19.11
C GLY A 50 8.13 -2.86 -18.25
N ALA A 51 7.69 -1.73 -18.83
CA ALA A 51 7.46 -0.49 -18.06
C ALA A 51 6.30 -0.59 -17.06
N ALA A 52 5.39 -1.55 -17.26
CA ALA A 52 4.22 -1.73 -16.41
C ALA A 52 4.51 -2.54 -15.13
N GLU A 53 5.51 -3.43 -15.12
CA GLU A 53 5.62 -4.46 -14.08
C GLU A 53 6.36 -4.06 -12.79
N GLY A 54 6.91 -2.85 -12.73
CA GLY A 54 7.72 -2.36 -11.62
C GLY A 54 9.22 -2.57 -11.82
N MET A 55 10.02 -2.28 -10.79
CA MET A 55 11.49 -2.37 -10.83
C MET A 55 12.04 -2.91 -9.51
N ARG A 56 13.05 -3.79 -9.56
CA ARG A 56 13.70 -4.30 -8.35
C ARG A 56 14.34 -3.17 -7.55
N THR A 57 14.25 -3.24 -6.22
CA THR A 57 14.76 -2.17 -5.36
C THR A 57 16.29 -2.04 -5.43
N GLU A 58 17.02 -3.14 -5.65
CA GLU A 58 18.48 -3.12 -5.86
C GLU A 58 18.87 -2.36 -7.14
N GLU A 59 18.07 -2.50 -8.18
CA GLU A 59 18.30 -1.82 -9.45
C GLU A 59 17.94 -0.33 -9.32
N ALA A 60 16.76 -0.04 -8.79
CA ALA A 60 16.26 1.32 -8.63
C ALA A 60 17.20 2.20 -7.78
N CYS A 61 17.84 1.64 -6.75
CA CYS A 61 18.73 2.39 -5.87
C CYS A 61 20.09 2.70 -6.51
N GLN A 62 20.54 1.89 -7.47
CA GLN A 62 21.82 2.07 -8.16
C GLN A 62 21.72 3.02 -9.37
N LEU A 63 20.53 3.14 -9.96
CA LEU A 63 20.30 4.00 -11.13
C LEU A 63 20.04 5.47 -10.76
N PRO A 64 20.43 6.42 -11.63
CA PRO A 64 19.90 7.78 -11.63
C PRO A 64 18.39 7.78 -11.75
N PHE A 65 17.73 8.74 -11.10
CA PHE A 65 16.27 8.77 -11.08
C PHE A 65 15.69 9.07 -12.46
N GLU A 66 16.44 9.75 -13.33
CA GLU A 66 16.08 10.00 -14.74
C GLU A 66 15.98 8.67 -15.51
N GLU A 67 16.95 7.78 -15.33
CA GLU A 67 16.93 6.48 -16.00
C GLU A 67 15.80 5.59 -15.47
N VAL A 68 15.49 5.68 -14.17
CA VAL A 68 14.32 5.01 -13.58
C VAL A 68 13.02 5.56 -14.19
N ALA A 69 12.93 6.89 -14.38
CA ALA A 69 11.78 7.52 -15.02
C ALA A 69 11.62 7.07 -16.48
N ASP A 70 12.72 7.00 -17.23
CA ASP A 70 12.73 6.55 -18.62
C ASP A 70 12.30 5.08 -18.75
N ARG A 71 12.85 4.20 -17.90
CA ARG A 71 12.49 2.76 -17.89
C ARG A 71 11.03 2.53 -17.52
N LEU A 72 10.49 3.34 -16.60
CA LEU A 72 9.08 3.29 -16.21
C LEU A 72 8.16 4.13 -17.13
N GLY A 73 8.71 4.85 -18.12
CA GLY A 73 7.95 5.68 -19.04
C GLY A 73 7.19 6.82 -18.37
N THR A 74 7.80 7.46 -17.36
CA THR A 74 7.19 8.50 -16.53
C THR A 74 7.81 9.87 -16.78
N ASP A 75 6.97 10.89 -17.00
CA ASP A 75 7.41 12.29 -17.05
C ASP A 75 7.56 12.85 -15.62
N LEU A 76 8.76 13.27 -15.21
CA LEU A 76 9.03 13.80 -13.86
C LEU A 76 8.25 15.08 -13.49
N ARG A 77 7.79 15.85 -14.49
CA ARG A 77 7.07 17.11 -14.32
C ARG A 77 5.57 16.96 -14.43
N ARG A 78 5.09 16.00 -15.23
CA ARG A 78 3.66 15.77 -15.48
C ARG A 78 3.11 14.52 -14.79
N GLY A 79 3.97 13.58 -14.43
CA GLY A 79 3.58 12.24 -14.01
C GLY A 79 2.90 11.45 -15.14
N LEU A 80 2.29 10.32 -14.77
CA LEU A 80 1.55 9.49 -15.71
C LEU A 80 0.24 10.17 -16.13
N SER A 81 -0.24 9.84 -17.34
CA SER A 81 -1.61 10.15 -17.73
C SER A 81 -2.60 9.23 -17.02
N TRP A 82 -3.83 9.69 -16.83
CA TRP A 82 -4.89 8.87 -16.23
C TRP A 82 -5.16 7.59 -17.03
N HIS A 83 -5.07 7.66 -18.35
CA HIS A 83 -5.26 6.50 -19.23
C HIS A 83 -4.16 5.46 -19.03
N GLU A 84 -2.90 5.89 -18.96
CA GLU A 84 -1.76 5.01 -18.72
C GLU A 84 -1.83 4.36 -17.34
N ALA A 85 -2.13 5.16 -16.31
CA ALA A 85 -2.26 4.66 -14.94
C ALA A 85 -3.38 3.60 -14.84
N HIS A 86 -4.52 3.84 -15.47
CA HIS A 86 -5.62 2.87 -15.52
C HIS A 86 -5.23 1.59 -16.26
N ARG A 87 -4.51 1.71 -17.39
CA ARG A 87 -4.00 0.55 -18.14
C ARG A 87 -3.07 -0.30 -17.29
N ARG A 88 -2.13 0.31 -16.56
CA ARG A 88 -1.21 -0.38 -15.66
C ARG A 88 -1.93 -1.05 -14.49
N LEU A 89 -2.97 -0.41 -13.96
CA LEU A 89 -3.77 -0.96 -12.87
C LEU A 89 -4.44 -2.29 -13.28
N LEU A 90 -4.89 -2.39 -14.53
CA LEU A 90 -5.48 -3.62 -15.08
C LEU A 90 -4.46 -4.75 -15.26
N THR A 91 -3.18 -4.43 -15.48
CA THR A 91 -2.11 -5.43 -15.67
C THR A 91 -1.41 -5.82 -14.37
N VAL A 92 -1.17 -4.87 -13.48
CA VAL A 92 -0.41 -5.08 -12.24
C VAL A 92 -1.31 -5.49 -11.07
N GLY A 93 -2.58 -5.06 -11.10
CA GLY A 93 -3.48 -5.16 -9.97
C GLY A 93 -3.39 -3.94 -9.05
N ALA A 94 -4.29 -3.90 -8.07
CA ALA A 94 -4.34 -2.83 -7.08
C ALA A 94 -3.15 -2.87 -6.11
N ASN A 95 -2.76 -1.70 -5.60
CA ASN A 95 -1.77 -1.56 -4.52
C ASN A 95 -2.40 -1.93 -3.17
N GLU A 96 -2.77 -3.20 -3.05
CA GLU A 96 -3.30 -3.80 -1.84
C GLU A 96 -2.72 -5.21 -1.70
N PHE A 97 -2.70 -5.72 -0.47
CA PHE A 97 -2.36 -7.11 -0.23
C PHE A 97 -3.62 -7.94 -0.43
N GLU A 98 -3.51 -9.14 -1.01
CA GLU A 98 -4.63 -10.07 -1.02
C GLU A 98 -4.97 -10.43 0.43
N VAL A 99 -5.94 -9.71 1.00
CA VAL A 99 -6.59 -10.12 2.23
C VAL A 99 -7.38 -11.35 1.84
N ARG A 100 -6.90 -12.53 2.22
CA ARG A 100 -7.64 -13.79 2.07
C ARG A 100 -9.07 -13.51 2.49
N GLN A 101 -10.01 -13.64 1.54
CA GLN A 101 -11.41 -13.37 1.82
C GLN A 101 -11.78 -14.10 3.11
N GLU A 102 -12.27 -13.34 4.10
CA GLU A 102 -12.69 -13.93 5.36
C GLU A 102 -13.74 -14.99 5.03
N GLU A 103 -13.37 -16.26 5.19
CA GLU A 103 -14.37 -17.30 5.11
C GLU A 103 -15.47 -16.96 6.13
N PRO A 104 -16.75 -17.09 5.75
CA PRO A 104 -17.84 -16.71 6.64
C PRO A 104 -17.68 -17.44 7.98
N LEU A 105 -17.85 -16.74 9.10
CA LEU A 105 -17.57 -17.25 10.44
C LEU A 105 -18.23 -18.62 10.70
N CYS A 106 -19.43 -18.85 10.15
CA CYS A 106 -20.12 -20.14 10.22
C CYS A 106 -19.38 -21.27 9.49
N LYS A 107 -18.78 -21.00 8.32
CA LYS A 107 -17.96 -21.98 7.59
C LYS A 107 -16.69 -22.31 8.37
N LYS A 108 -15.99 -21.30 8.91
CA LYS A 108 -14.82 -21.51 9.78
C LYS A 108 -15.16 -22.36 11.00
N TYR A 109 -16.30 -22.08 11.65
CA TYR A 109 -16.77 -22.88 12.78
C TYR A 109 -17.11 -24.32 12.36
N LEU A 110 -17.73 -24.52 11.20
CA LEU A 110 -18.01 -25.85 10.66
C LEU A 110 -16.74 -26.61 10.28
N ASP A 111 -15.72 -25.93 9.76
CA ASP A 111 -14.46 -26.55 9.37
C ASP A 111 -13.66 -27.07 10.57
N GLN A 112 -13.89 -26.55 11.79
CA GLN A 112 -13.34 -27.14 13.01
C GLN A 112 -13.82 -28.59 13.24
N PHE A 113 -15.02 -28.95 12.78
CA PHE A 113 -15.52 -30.33 12.87
C PHE A 113 -14.78 -31.31 11.95
N LYS A 114 -13.98 -30.83 10.99
CA LYS A 114 -13.11 -31.67 10.16
C LYS A 114 -11.79 -32.03 10.85
N ASN A 115 -11.49 -31.43 12.00
CA ASN A 115 -10.29 -31.74 12.76
C ASN A 115 -10.32 -33.22 13.19
N PRO A 116 -9.29 -34.02 12.87
CA PRO A 116 -9.29 -35.46 13.15
C PRO A 116 -9.51 -35.80 14.62
N LEU A 117 -9.08 -34.95 15.56
CA LEU A 117 -9.35 -35.13 16.99
C LEU A 117 -10.82 -34.93 17.33
N ILE A 118 -11.48 -33.91 16.74
CA ILE A 118 -12.92 -33.66 16.94
C ILE A 118 -13.76 -34.77 16.29
N VAL A 119 -13.37 -35.23 15.10
CA VAL A 119 -14.03 -36.37 14.42
C VAL A 119 -13.93 -37.64 15.28
N LEU A 120 -12.77 -37.90 15.90
CA LEU A 120 -12.58 -39.03 16.81
C LEU A 120 -13.49 -38.93 18.04
N LEU A 121 -13.60 -37.75 18.66
CA LEU A 121 -14.48 -37.52 19.81
C LEU A 121 -15.96 -37.66 19.42
N LEU A 122 -16.35 -37.18 18.24
CA LEU A 122 -17.69 -37.38 17.67
C LEU A 122 -18.00 -38.87 17.46
N ALA A 123 -17.04 -39.64 16.96
CA ALA A 123 -17.20 -41.09 16.80
C ALA A 123 -17.43 -41.78 18.16
N SER A 124 -16.70 -41.38 19.21
CA SER A 124 -16.93 -41.88 20.58
C SER A 124 -18.32 -41.53 21.10
N ALA A 125 -18.81 -40.30 20.86
CA ALA A 125 -20.18 -39.91 21.23
C ALA A 125 -21.24 -40.78 20.53
N VAL A 126 -21.06 -41.09 19.25
CA VAL A 126 -21.94 -41.99 18.49
C VAL A 126 -21.93 -43.40 19.06
N VAL A 127 -20.75 -43.93 19.42
CA VAL A 127 -20.64 -45.26 20.05
C VAL A 127 -21.38 -45.31 21.38
N SER A 128 -21.26 -44.29 22.23
CA SER A 128 -22.01 -44.20 23.50
C SER A 128 -23.52 -44.19 23.26
N VAL A 129 -24.03 -43.46 22.26
CA VAL A 129 -25.45 -43.48 21.90
C VAL A 129 -25.89 -44.88 21.45
N CYS A 130 -25.10 -45.57 20.63
CA CYS A 130 -25.37 -46.95 20.21
C CYS A 130 -25.43 -47.92 21.40
N MET A 131 -24.66 -47.68 22.45
CA MET A 131 -24.70 -48.46 23.70
C MET A 131 -25.82 -48.04 24.66
N GLN A 132 -26.69 -47.11 24.26
CA GLN A 132 -27.72 -46.47 25.12
C GLN A 132 -27.12 -45.73 26.35
N GLN A 133 -25.83 -45.41 26.25
CA GLN A 133 -24.97 -44.54 27.06
C GLN A 133 -25.35 -43.05 27.05
N PHE A 134 -26.59 -42.64 27.35
CA PHE A 134 -27.01 -41.24 27.11
C PHE A 134 -26.29 -40.21 27.99
N ASP A 135 -26.00 -40.53 29.26
CA ASP A 135 -25.29 -39.62 30.17
C ASP A 135 -23.85 -39.37 29.71
N ASP A 136 -23.20 -40.42 29.19
CA ASP A 136 -21.84 -40.36 28.64
C ASP A 136 -21.82 -39.60 27.31
N ALA A 137 -22.78 -39.88 26.42
CA ALA A 137 -22.91 -39.19 25.14
C ALA A 137 -23.15 -37.68 25.31
N PHE A 138 -23.97 -37.29 26.29
CA PHE A 138 -24.22 -35.88 26.60
C PHE A 138 -22.94 -35.20 27.11
N SER A 139 -22.21 -35.84 28.03
CA SER A 139 -20.96 -35.32 28.59
C SER A 139 -19.88 -35.11 27.52
N ILE A 140 -19.71 -36.09 26.62
CA ILE A 140 -18.76 -36.01 25.50
C ILE A 140 -19.15 -34.88 24.54
N THR A 141 -20.44 -34.79 24.18
CA THR A 141 -20.93 -33.75 23.27
C THR A 141 -20.73 -32.34 23.84
N ALA A 142 -21.02 -32.14 25.13
CA ALA A 142 -20.80 -30.88 25.81
C ALA A 142 -19.31 -30.47 25.82
N ALA A 143 -18.41 -31.43 26.09
CA ALA A 143 -16.97 -31.19 26.04
C ALA A 143 -16.49 -30.78 24.64
N ILE A 144 -17.00 -31.44 23.58
CA ILE A 144 -16.67 -31.10 22.18
C ILE A 144 -17.10 -29.66 21.87
N ILE A 145 -18.32 -29.26 22.24
CA ILE A 145 -18.82 -27.89 21.99
C ILE A 145 -17.90 -26.85 22.63
N ILE A 146 -17.46 -27.09 23.87
CA ILE A 146 -16.55 -26.19 24.58
C ILE A 146 -15.21 -26.11 23.83
N VAL A 147 -14.61 -27.25 23.48
CA VAL A 147 -13.32 -27.30 22.79
C VAL A 147 -13.38 -26.58 21.44
N VAL A 148 -14.41 -26.85 20.62
CA VAL A 148 -14.61 -26.20 19.31
C VAL A 148 -14.77 -24.69 19.48
N THR A 149 -15.54 -24.25 20.48
CA THR A 149 -15.77 -22.83 20.74
C THR A 149 -14.49 -22.12 21.18
N VAL A 150 -13.70 -22.74 22.06
CA VAL A 150 -12.40 -22.19 22.49
C VAL A 150 -11.43 -22.10 21.32
N ALA A 151 -11.34 -23.15 20.50
CA ALA A 151 -10.49 -23.17 19.31
C ALA A 151 -10.87 -22.06 18.32
N PHE A 152 -12.18 -21.91 18.04
CA PHE A 152 -12.70 -20.85 17.18
C PHE A 152 -12.36 -19.44 17.71
N VAL A 153 -12.51 -19.20 19.02
CA VAL A 153 -12.17 -17.91 19.63
C VAL A 153 -10.67 -17.61 19.56
N GLN A 154 -9.82 -18.62 19.74
CA GLN A 154 -8.36 -18.47 19.63
C GLN A 154 -7.96 -18.12 18.20
N GLU A 155 -8.53 -18.80 17.21
CA GLU A 155 -8.26 -18.54 15.79
C GLU A 155 -8.75 -17.15 15.36
N TYR A 156 -9.98 -16.77 15.74
CA TYR A 156 -10.53 -15.44 15.45
C TYR A 156 -9.70 -14.30 16.06
N ARG A 157 -9.13 -14.51 17.26
CA ARG A 157 -8.25 -13.50 17.89
C ARG A 157 -6.92 -13.33 17.15
N SER A 158 -6.34 -14.40 16.64
CA SER A 158 -5.07 -14.35 15.89
C SER A 158 -5.22 -13.59 14.57
N GLU A 159 -6.31 -13.81 13.84
CA GLU A 159 -6.59 -13.12 12.56
C GLU A 159 -6.83 -11.62 12.75
N LYS A 160 -7.49 -11.21 13.85
CA LYS A 160 -7.74 -9.80 14.16
C LYS A 160 -6.45 -8.98 14.31
N SER A 161 -5.37 -9.58 14.78
CA SER A 161 -4.06 -8.90 14.88
C SER A 161 -3.42 -8.68 13.51
N LEU A 162 -3.67 -9.55 12.53
CA LEU A 162 -3.24 -9.39 11.14
C LEU A 162 -4.00 -8.28 10.41
N GLU A 163 -5.29 -8.12 10.71
CA GLU A 163 -6.13 -7.07 10.11
C GLU A 163 -5.70 -5.65 10.55
N GLU A 164 -5.14 -5.50 11.75
CA GLU A 164 -4.58 -4.22 12.22
C GLU A 164 -3.31 -3.83 11.46
N LEU A 165 -2.58 -4.79 10.90
CA LEU A 165 -1.41 -4.53 10.04
C LEU A 165 -1.84 -3.94 8.68
N ASN A 166 -2.99 -4.37 8.13
CA ASN A 166 -3.55 -3.79 6.90
C ASN A 166 -3.95 -2.32 7.04
N LYS A 167 -4.25 -1.86 8.27
CA LYS A 167 -4.53 -0.43 8.55
C LYS A 167 -3.28 0.46 8.48
N LEU A 168 -2.09 -0.13 8.33
CA LEU A 168 -0.85 0.63 8.16
C LEU A 168 -0.67 1.15 6.72
N VAL A 169 -1.44 0.63 5.74
CA VAL A 169 -1.46 1.19 4.39
C VAL A 169 -2.32 2.46 4.39
N PRO A 170 -1.78 3.62 3.98
CA PRO A 170 -2.57 4.85 3.97
C PRO A 170 -3.77 4.70 3.01
N PRO A 171 -4.98 5.14 3.40
CA PRO A 171 -6.16 5.03 2.56
C PRO A 171 -6.09 5.92 1.32
N ALA A 172 -5.32 7.01 1.38
CA ALA A 172 -5.14 7.98 0.30
C ALA A 172 -3.67 8.32 0.11
N CYS A 173 -3.30 8.73 -1.12
CA CYS A 173 -1.98 9.21 -1.47
C CYS A 173 -2.06 10.49 -2.29
N HIS A 174 -1.03 11.35 -2.16
CA HIS A 174 -0.86 12.55 -2.96
C HIS A 174 0.09 12.26 -4.13
N CYS A 175 -0.40 12.43 -5.35
CA CYS A 175 0.37 12.09 -6.55
C CYS A 175 0.27 13.17 -7.62
N LEU A 176 1.24 13.22 -8.51
CA LEU A 176 1.22 14.04 -9.71
C LEU A 176 0.79 13.17 -10.89
N ARG A 177 -0.38 13.46 -11.48
CA ARG A 177 -0.90 12.78 -12.67
C ARG A 177 -1.47 13.81 -13.65
N GLY A 178 -1.18 13.65 -14.94
CA GLY A 178 -1.65 14.57 -15.97
C GLY A 178 -1.22 16.03 -15.76
N GLY A 179 -0.11 16.28 -15.05
CA GLY A 179 0.40 17.61 -14.73
C GLY A 179 -0.23 18.28 -13.50
N GLN A 180 -1.14 17.60 -12.80
CA GLN A 180 -1.82 18.14 -11.63
C GLN A 180 -1.59 17.27 -10.38
N ALA A 181 -1.43 17.93 -9.24
CA ALA A 181 -1.32 17.26 -7.96
C ALA A 181 -2.73 16.84 -7.51
N GLU A 182 -2.93 15.55 -7.35
CA GLU A 182 -4.21 14.91 -7.10
C GLU A 182 -4.13 13.99 -5.87
N THR A 183 -5.26 13.85 -5.19
CA THR A 183 -5.37 12.95 -4.03
C THR A 183 -6.39 11.88 -4.34
N PHE A 184 -5.97 10.62 -4.30
CA PHE A 184 -6.85 9.48 -4.56
C PHE A 184 -6.47 8.29 -3.68
N LEU A 185 -7.25 7.21 -3.76
CA LEU A 185 -7.03 6.02 -2.95
C LEU A 185 -5.70 5.34 -3.27
N ALA A 186 -4.89 5.04 -2.25
CA ALA A 186 -3.57 4.44 -2.45
C ALA A 186 -3.62 3.09 -3.19
N LYS A 187 -4.75 2.36 -3.13
CA LYS A 187 -4.99 1.12 -3.88
C LYS A 187 -4.93 1.30 -5.41
N ASN A 188 -5.16 2.51 -5.92
CA ASN A 188 -5.12 2.81 -7.35
C ASN A 188 -3.74 3.29 -7.82
N LEU A 189 -2.74 3.25 -6.94
CA LEU A 189 -1.36 3.61 -7.24
C LEU A 189 -0.71 2.49 -8.07
N VAL A 190 0.09 2.87 -9.05
CA VAL A 190 0.76 1.93 -9.97
C VAL A 190 2.24 2.28 -10.13
N PRO A 191 3.09 1.31 -10.53
CA PRO A 191 4.47 1.61 -10.89
C PRO A 191 4.56 2.71 -11.94
N GLY A 192 5.47 3.66 -11.72
CA GLY A 192 5.66 4.86 -12.53
C GLY A 192 4.88 6.10 -12.05
N ASP A 193 3.94 5.98 -11.10
CA ASP A 193 3.32 7.18 -10.52
C ASP A 193 4.34 8.06 -9.80
N ILE A 194 4.08 9.37 -9.78
CA ILE A 194 4.88 10.30 -8.98
C ILE A 194 4.13 10.60 -7.70
N VAL A 195 4.72 10.22 -6.57
CA VAL A 195 4.17 10.48 -5.23
C VAL A 195 4.82 11.71 -4.64
N ILE A 196 4.02 12.52 -3.96
CA ILE A 196 4.46 13.67 -3.18
C ILE A 196 4.34 13.27 -1.70
N LEU A 197 5.45 13.38 -0.98
CA LEU A 197 5.56 13.01 0.43
C LEU A 197 5.69 14.27 1.29
N ASN A 198 4.81 14.42 2.28
CA ASN A 198 4.86 15.49 3.27
C ASN A 198 4.97 14.92 4.69
N VAL A 199 5.31 15.79 5.64
CA VAL A 199 5.35 15.44 7.06
C VAL A 199 4.01 14.87 7.53
N GLY A 200 4.06 13.70 8.18
CA GLY A 200 2.88 12.99 8.67
C GLY A 200 2.31 11.96 7.69
N ASP A 201 2.74 11.98 6.43
CA ASP A 201 2.31 10.98 5.44
C ASP A 201 2.95 9.63 5.73
N ARG A 202 2.17 8.56 5.59
CA ARG A 202 2.72 7.22 5.41
C ARG A 202 3.07 7.01 3.95
N VAL A 203 4.22 6.41 3.70
CA VAL A 203 4.67 6.12 2.35
C VAL A 203 3.76 5.03 1.73
N PRO A 204 3.07 5.29 0.61
CA PRO A 204 1.99 4.44 0.11
C PRO A 204 2.46 3.21 -0.69
N ALA A 205 3.70 3.20 -1.15
CA ALA A 205 4.32 2.16 -1.97
C ALA A 205 5.85 2.32 -1.92
N ASP A 206 6.60 1.41 -2.52
CA ASP A 206 8.05 1.58 -2.63
C ASP A 206 8.37 2.62 -3.71
N ILE A 207 9.19 3.61 -3.35
CA ILE A 207 9.38 4.84 -4.12
C ILE A 207 10.86 5.15 -4.27
N ARG A 208 11.30 5.43 -5.50
CA ARG A 208 12.61 6.01 -5.82
C ARG A 208 12.55 7.53 -5.76
N LEU A 209 13.28 8.14 -4.84
CA LEU A 209 13.24 9.59 -4.60
C LEU A 209 14.04 10.37 -5.64
N PHE A 210 13.43 11.39 -6.25
CA PHE A 210 14.13 12.34 -7.13
C PHE A 210 14.16 13.76 -6.57
N SER A 211 13.38 14.04 -5.52
CA SER A 211 13.44 15.28 -4.74
C SER A 211 13.35 14.94 -3.26
N ALA A 212 14.24 15.49 -2.46
CA ALA A 212 14.24 15.34 -1.00
C ALA A 212 14.77 16.63 -0.38
N VAL A 213 13.93 17.33 0.39
CA VAL A 213 14.29 18.55 1.12
C VAL A 213 14.12 18.24 2.60
N ASP A 214 15.24 18.08 3.31
CA ASP A 214 15.31 17.67 4.72
C ASP A 214 14.44 16.44 5.05
N LEU A 215 14.25 15.57 4.05
CA LEU A 215 13.36 14.43 4.16
C LEU A 215 13.94 13.39 5.10
N MET A 216 13.24 13.13 6.20
CA MET A 216 13.57 12.09 7.15
C MET A 216 12.38 11.17 7.36
N ILE A 217 12.62 9.87 7.26
CA ILE A 217 11.58 8.84 7.31
C ILE A 217 11.88 7.88 8.47
N ASP A 218 10.86 7.59 9.27
CA ASP A 218 10.91 6.59 10.33
C ASP A 218 10.76 5.20 9.72
N GLU A 219 11.88 4.46 9.71
CA GLU A 219 12.00 3.11 9.15
C GLU A 219 12.05 2.04 10.24
N SER A 220 11.71 2.38 11.49
CA SER A 220 11.75 1.47 12.64
C SER A 220 10.99 0.17 12.43
N SER A 221 9.94 0.18 11.59
CA SER A 221 9.17 -1.01 11.25
C SER A 221 9.97 -2.06 10.46
N PHE A 222 11.04 -1.66 9.77
CA PHE A 222 11.90 -2.54 8.98
C PHE A 222 13.27 -2.76 9.61
N THR A 223 13.84 -1.72 10.23
CA THR A 223 15.22 -1.75 10.73
C THR A 223 15.30 -1.94 12.24
N GLY A 224 14.23 -1.63 12.98
CA GLY A 224 14.23 -1.55 14.44
C GLY A 224 14.91 -0.29 15.00
N GLU A 225 15.53 0.52 14.16
CA GLU A 225 16.18 1.77 14.56
C GLU A 225 15.13 2.86 14.79
N THR A 226 15.19 3.54 15.94
CA THR A 226 14.20 4.55 16.35
C THR A 226 14.51 5.95 15.81
N GLU A 227 15.74 6.18 15.37
CA GLU A 227 16.13 7.45 14.76
C GLU A 227 15.67 7.52 13.29
N PRO A 228 14.99 8.60 12.87
CA PRO A 228 14.57 8.76 11.48
C PRO A 228 15.75 8.79 10.51
N ALA A 229 15.65 8.02 9.42
CA ALA A 229 16.68 7.94 8.40
C ALA A 229 16.61 9.13 7.44
N ALA A 230 17.73 9.85 7.27
CA ALA A 230 17.86 10.93 6.31
C ALA A 230 17.96 10.39 4.87
N LYS A 231 17.11 10.93 3.99
CA LYS A 231 16.98 10.48 2.61
C LYS A 231 17.77 11.32 1.62
N VAL A 232 18.19 10.68 0.52
CA VAL A 232 18.99 11.28 -0.56
C VAL A 232 18.37 10.98 -1.93
N THR A 233 18.78 11.69 -2.98
CA THR A 233 18.29 11.44 -4.36
C THR A 233 19.36 10.82 -5.25
N SER A 234 20.63 10.95 -4.88
CA SER A 234 21.76 10.42 -5.63
C SER A 234 21.68 8.88 -5.77
N PRO A 235 22.17 8.31 -6.87
CA PRO A 235 22.35 6.87 -6.99
C PRO A 235 23.33 6.34 -5.91
N LEU A 236 23.21 5.06 -5.58
CA LEU A 236 24.04 4.39 -4.58
C LEU A 236 24.88 3.29 -5.24
N GLU A 237 26.18 3.53 -5.43
CA GLU A 237 27.09 2.58 -6.09
C GLU A 237 27.29 1.25 -5.33
N LYS A 238 27.11 1.28 -4.01
CA LYS A 238 27.19 0.11 -3.12
C LYS A 238 26.05 0.15 -2.11
N ALA A 239 24.84 -0.12 -2.56
CA ALA A 239 23.76 -0.46 -1.64
C ALA A 239 24.07 -1.85 -1.04
N GLY A 240 24.03 -1.95 0.29
CA GLY A 240 24.02 -3.26 0.94
C GLY A 240 22.69 -3.97 0.67
N ASN A 241 22.60 -5.24 1.05
CA ASN A 241 21.37 -6.01 0.85
C ASN A 241 20.20 -5.52 1.75
N GLY A 242 20.49 -4.70 2.77
CA GLY A 242 19.49 -4.23 3.73
C GLY A 242 18.81 -2.91 3.34
N ILE A 243 17.55 -2.77 3.76
CA ILE A 243 16.69 -1.58 3.60
C ILE A 243 17.39 -0.30 4.10
N ALA A 244 18.04 -0.36 5.27
CA ALA A 244 18.75 0.79 5.86
C ALA A 244 19.82 1.40 4.94
N SER A 245 20.40 0.61 4.03
CA SER A 245 21.42 1.09 3.09
C SER A 245 20.83 1.83 1.88
N LYS A 246 19.56 1.56 1.53
CA LYS A 246 18.86 2.08 0.35
C LYS A 246 18.24 3.47 0.65
N ARG A 247 19.08 4.43 1.05
CA ARG A 247 18.68 5.78 1.52
C ARG A 247 18.02 6.66 0.44
N ASN A 248 18.06 6.25 -0.82
CA ASN A 248 17.40 6.96 -1.92
C ASN A 248 16.04 6.36 -2.30
N LEU A 249 15.60 5.35 -1.54
CA LEU A 249 14.27 4.79 -1.58
C LEU A 249 13.46 5.21 -0.34
N ALA A 250 12.15 5.27 -0.50
CA ALA A 250 11.18 5.33 0.58
C ALA A 250 10.31 4.07 0.49
N PHE A 251 10.11 3.39 1.61
CA PHE A 251 9.46 2.07 1.65
C PHE A 251 8.03 2.15 2.14
N MET A 252 7.17 1.31 1.56
CA MET A 252 5.75 1.24 1.92
C MET A 252 5.55 1.06 3.44
N GLY A 253 4.62 1.84 4.02
CA GLY A 253 4.24 1.74 5.44
C GLY A 253 5.08 2.56 6.42
N THR A 254 6.27 3.02 6.00
CA THR A 254 7.12 3.96 6.78
C THR A 254 6.47 5.35 6.93
N LEU A 255 6.87 6.10 7.97
CA LEU A 255 6.26 7.40 8.30
C LEU A 255 7.23 8.56 8.02
N VAL A 256 6.78 9.56 7.28
CA VAL A 256 7.56 10.78 7.04
C VAL A 256 7.54 11.65 8.31
N ARG A 257 8.71 11.87 8.91
CA ARG A 257 8.86 12.64 10.16
C ARG A 257 9.18 14.10 9.92
N TYR A 258 10.01 14.39 8.91
CA TYR A 258 10.47 15.74 8.60
C TYR A 258 10.63 15.93 7.10
N GLY A 259 10.57 17.20 6.70
CA GLY A 259 10.82 17.61 5.32
C GLY A 259 9.72 17.20 4.34
N ASN A 260 10.06 17.27 3.07
CA ASN A 260 9.17 16.86 1.98
C ASN A 260 9.96 16.24 0.84
N GLY A 261 9.30 15.37 0.08
CA GLY A 261 9.93 14.60 -0.97
C GLY A 261 9.02 14.38 -2.17
N ARG A 262 9.63 13.99 -3.28
CA ARG A 262 8.95 13.46 -4.45
C ARG A 262 9.71 12.26 -4.98
N GLY A 263 8.99 11.27 -5.44
CA GLY A 263 9.59 10.07 -5.99
C GLY A 263 8.68 9.32 -6.94
N ILE A 264 9.29 8.41 -7.69
CA ILE A 264 8.63 7.53 -8.66
C ILE A 264 8.31 6.22 -7.95
N VAL A 265 7.07 5.74 -8.06
CA VAL A 265 6.68 4.42 -7.56
C VAL A 265 7.39 3.34 -8.36
N ILE A 266 8.14 2.49 -7.68
CA ILE A 266 8.86 1.38 -8.31
C ILE A 266 8.11 0.05 -8.15
N ASN A 267 7.53 -0.21 -6.97
CA ASN A 267 6.75 -1.41 -6.69
C ASN A 267 5.54 -1.10 -5.83
N THR A 268 4.47 -1.86 -6.02
CA THR A 268 3.19 -1.73 -5.32
C THR A 268 2.74 -3.07 -4.75
N GLY A 269 1.93 -3.02 -3.69
CA GLY A 269 1.25 -4.16 -3.08
C GLY A 269 2.21 -5.29 -2.75
N GLU A 270 1.85 -6.48 -3.19
CA GLU A 270 2.60 -7.71 -2.99
C GLU A 270 4.02 -7.76 -3.58
N LYS A 271 4.36 -6.84 -4.49
CA LYS A 271 5.71 -6.74 -5.08
C LYS A 271 6.62 -5.76 -4.35
N SER A 272 6.10 -5.07 -3.32
CA SER A 272 6.90 -4.20 -2.46
C SER A 272 7.73 -5.01 -1.46
N GLU A 273 8.77 -4.39 -0.88
CA GLU A 273 9.56 -4.97 0.21
C GLU A 273 8.68 -5.30 1.43
N PHE A 274 7.69 -4.45 1.71
CA PHE A 274 6.70 -4.74 2.75
C PHE A 274 5.85 -5.97 2.38
N GLY A 275 5.46 -6.10 1.11
CA GLY A 275 4.73 -7.24 0.59
C GLY A 275 5.51 -8.55 0.70
N ASP A 276 6.82 -8.53 0.44
CA ASP A 276 7.67 -9.70 0.61
C ASP A 276 7.76 -10.14 2.07
N ILE A 277 7.92 -9.20 3.01
CA ILE A 277 7.89 -9.50 4.45
C ILE A 277 6.52 -10.08 4.85
N PHE A 278 5.43 -9.47 4.37
CA PHE A 278 4.07 -9.94 4.64
C PHE A 278 3.84 -11.37 4.13
N LYS A 279 4.35 -11.70 2.94
CA LYS A 279 4.30 -13.06 2.38
C LYS A 279 5.10 -14.06 3.20
N MET A 280 6.31 -13.69 3.63
CA MET A 280 7.14 -14.55 4.47
C MET A 280 6.46 -14.86 5.81
N MET A 281 5.86 -13.86 6.46
CA MET A 281 5.10 -14.05 7.70
C MET A 281 3.93 -15.00 7.52
N GLN A 282 3.11 -14.81 6.48
CA GLN A 282 2.00 -15.71 6.19
C GLN A 282 2.45 -17.15 5.88
N ALA A 283 3.58 -17.31 5.18
CA ALA A 283 4.12 -18.64 4.87
C ALA A 283 4.66 -19.35 6.12
N GLU A 284 5.25 -18.61 7.06
CA GLU A 284 5.77 -19.15 8.32
C GLU A 284 4.64 -19.60 9.25
N GLU A 285 3.53 -18.86 9.32
CA GLU A 285 2.33 -19.26 10.06
C GLU A 285 1.75 -20.59 9.54
N VAL A 286 1.69 -20.76 8.22
CA VAL A 286 1.25 -22.03 7.59
C VAL A 286 2.22 -23.18 7.93
N ARG A 287 3.54 -22.93 7.90
CA ARG A 287 4.54 -23.95 8.25
C ARG A 287 4.50 -24.32 9.73
N PHE A 288 4.30 -23.36 10.62
CA PHE A 288 4.18 -23.60 12.05
C PHE A 288 2.95 -24.47 12.35
N ASN A 289 1.79 -24.12 11.78
CA ASN A 289 0.56 -24.91 11.91
C ASN A 289 0.72 -26.33 11.34
N PHE A 290 1.41 -26.48 10.21
CA PHE A 290 1.72 -27.79 9.64
C PHE A 290 2.69 -28.61 10.50
N ALA A 291 3.74 -27.99 11.03
CA ALA A 291 4.74 -28.65 11.88
C ALA A 291 4.16 -29.07 13.24
N LEU A 292 3.28 -28.25 13.82
CA LEU A 292 2.57 -28.57 15.06
C LEU A 292 1.65 -29.77 14.85
N ASN A 293 0.85 -29.77 13.78
CA ASN A 293 -0.02 -30.90 13.41
C ASN A 293 0.80 -32.18 13.15
N LYS A 294 1.93 -32.07 12.44
CA LYS A 294 2.82 -33.22 12.19
C LYS A 294 3.42 -33.80 13.47
N ARG A 295 3.85 -32.95 14.41
CA ARG A 295 4.38 -33.41 15.72
C ARG A 295 3.31 -34.04 16.59
N LEU A 296 2.09 -33.50 16.56
CA LEU A 296 0.96 -34.10 17.28
C LEU A 296 0.63 -35.49 16.71
N LEU A 297 0.61 -35.64 15.38
CA LEU A 297 0.32 -36.93 14.71
C LEU A 297 1.43 -37.98 14.85
N GLN A 298 2.68 -37.60 15.15
CA GLN A 298 3.78 -38.55 15.37
C GLN A 298 3.85 -39.06 16.82
N ASN A 299 3.14 -38.43 17.75
CA ASN A 299 3.09 -38.81 19.16
C ASN A 299 1.82 -39.61 19.52
N PHE A 300 1.04 -40.00 18.52
CA PHE A 300 -0.05 -41.00 18.61
C PHE A 300 0.33 -42.22 17.76
#